data_AF-A0A6F9ZWS4-F1
#
_entry.id   AF-A0A6F9ZWS4-F1
#
_cell.length_a   1.000
_cell.length_b   1.000
_cell.length_c   1.000
_cell.angle_alpha   90.00
_cell.angle_beta   90.00
_cell.angle_gamma   90.00
#
_symmetry.space_group_name_H-M   'P 1'
#
loop_
_entity.id
_entity.type
_entity.pdbx_description
1 polymer ?
#
loop_
_entity_poly.entity_id
_entity_poly.type
_entity_poly.pdbx_seq_one_letter_code
_entity_poly.pdbx_strand_id
1 'polypeptide(L)'
;MIKRPFIITASLLMLVSAVVFLVHDVDARILYVGGAGDGNYTSIQRAVNNATGGDVIYVYRGVYNENIFIPKYIDYLKLVGENRDTTVINGVEEDCATLEIHGGNCTFENFTITSSQKSTSIVTISYTDRVKIINNRIEANNNACIYMFFSTNVTILNNSITGGGINIVGSSLENWNTHTISNNTLNGKELCYIKDATKFTISSKEAGQIILVNCTDGSIKNVDVTGSIIGILMAFSSNNVVKKCHIHDNHYGIFLHESRSNIIEDNLVENNTYGIYVTHSSYNEIKSNLIRWNGNCGCWLCCGSLHNTIYLNNFTMNKKNAHDTVMINRWYHENVGNHWDDYNGTDDDGDGIGDSPYIIFATENKTVEDKYPIISFEKVIPSDNQTPGVDISLSALAIAVMAVMKRLRRRKRR
;
A
#
# COMPACT_ATOMS: atom_id res chain seq x y z
N MET A 1 3.29 68.60 72.90
CA MET A 1 4.33 68.25 71.90
C MET A 1 3.70 68.22 70.50
N ILE A 2 4.46 68.57 69.47
CA ILE A 2 3.96 69.01 68.15
C ILE A 2 4.47 68.09 67.03
N LYS A 3 3.56 67.77 66.09
CA LYS A 3 3.70 67.37 64.67
C LYS A 3 4.91 66.51 64.18
N ARG A 4 4.53 65.41 63.51
CA ARG A 4 5.09 64.75 62.28
C ARG A 4 5.84 65.71 61.31
N PRO A 5 6.72 65.24 60.36
CA PRO A 5 6.35 64.22 59.32
C PRO A 5 7.45 63.42 58.54
N PHE A 6 6.98 62.58 57.58
CA PHE A 6 7.65 62.08 56.34
C PHE A 6 8.82 61.06 56.51
N ILE A 7 9.22 60.16 55.58
CA ILE A 7 8.83 59.70 54.20
C ILE A 7 9.43 58.26 54.01
N ILE A 8 8.99 57.29 53.18
CA ILE A 8 8.01 57.21 52.06
C ILE A 8 7.30 55.80 51.96
N THR A 9 7.28 55.15 50.79
CA THR A 9 6.48 53.98 50.32
C THR A 9 7.24 52.65 50.11
N ALA A 10 6.52 51.53 50.15
CA ALA A 10 6.58 50.50 49.10
C ALA A 10 5.20 49.78 48.97
N SER A 11 4.62 49.79 47.78
CA SER A 11 3.27 49.26 47.51
C SER A 11 3.32 47.81 47.05
N LEU A 12 2.49 46.94 47.63
CA LEU A 12 2.23 45.59 47.08
C LEU A 12 0.72 45.38 46.90
N LEU A 13 0.23 45.74 45.72
CA LEU A 13 -1.13 45.40 45.28
C LEU A 13 -1.10 43.96 44.75
N MET A 14 -1.46 42.97 45.58
CA MET A 14 -1.79 41.63 45.05
C MET A 14 -3.15 41.71 44.38
N LEU A 15 -3.14 41.99 43.07
CA LEU A 15 -4.33 41.82 42.25
C LEU A 15 -4.58 40.32 42.08
N VAL A 16 -5.57 39.77 42.78
CA VAL A 16 -6.01 38.39 42.55
C VAL A 16 -6.76 38.36 41.21
N SER A 17 -6.01 38.21 40.12
CA SER A 17 -6.61 37.81 38.83
C SER A 17 -7.01 36.34 38.96
N ALA A 18 -8.22 36.10 39.45
CA ALA A 18 -8.87 34.81 39.31
C ALA A 18 -9.07 34.56 37.82
N VAL A 19 -8.08 33.91 37.19
CA VAL A 19 -8.28 33.23 35.92
C VAL A 19 -9.21 32.07 36.26
N VAL A 20 -10.51 32.34 36.18
CA VAL A 20 -11.51 31.30 36.09
C VAL A 20 -11.25 30.63 34.75
N PHE A 21 -10.43 29.59 34.79
CA PHE A 21 -10.55 28.52 33.82
C PHE A 21 -11.97 28.00 33.98
N LEU A 22 -12.86 28.50 33.11
CA LEU A 22 -14.03 27.75 32.69
C LEU A 22 -13.51 26.52 31.96
N VAL A 23 -13.02 25.55 32.75
CA VAL A 23 -13.15 24.14 32.45
C VAL A 23 -14.64 23.94 32.31
N HIS A 24 -15.14 24.13 31.10
CA HIS A 24 -16.34 23.43 30.70
C HIS A 24 -15.95 21.97 30.85
N ASP A 25 -16.56 21.28 31.80
CA ASP A 25 -16.70 19.83 31.67
C ASP A 25 -17.39 19.63 30.32
N VAL A 26 -16.60 19.25 29.32
CA VAL A 26 -17.12 18.80 28.04
C VAL A 26 -17.61 17.38 28.29
N ASP A 27 -18.77 17.31 28.94
CA ASP A 27 -19.54 16.08 29.06
C ASP A 27 -19.72 15.53 27.65
N ALA A 28 -19.08 14.40 27.37
CA ALA A 28 -19.11 13.76 26.06
C ALA A 28 -20.56 13.45 25.66
N ARG A 29 -21.11 14.20 24.71
CA ARG A 29 -22.52 14.11 24.35
C ARG A 29 -22.71 12.92 23.41
N ILE A 30 -23.89 12.31 23.46
CA ILE A 30 -24.32 11.35 22.44
C ILE A 30 -25.25 12.07 21.47
N LEU A 31 -24.82 12.22 20.21
CA LEU A 31 -25.63 12.72 19.11
C LEU A 31 -26.19 11.53 18.33
N TYR A 32 -27.52 11.44 18.25
CA TYR A 32 -28.20 10.32 17.58
C TYR A 32 -28.53 10.65 16.13
N VAL A 33 -28.25 9.74 15.20
CA VAL A 33 -28.55 9.86 13.77
C VAL A 33 -29.48 8.74 13.33
N GLY A 34 -30.54 9.08 12.60
CA GLY A 34 -31.61 8.16 12.22
C GLY A 34 -32.54 7.81 13.38
N GLY A 35 -33.28 6.70 13.26
CA GLY A 35 -34.25 6.28 14.27
C GLY A 35 -35.49 7.18 14.36
N ALA A 36 -36.28 7.02 15.42
CA ALA A 36 -37.56 7.71 15.64
C ALA A 36 -37.57 8.63 16.88
N GLY A 37 -36.40 9.01 17.39
CA GLY A 37 -36.26 9.88 18.57
C GLY A 37 -36.37 11.36 18.21
N ASP A 38 -37.01 12.14 19.08
CA ASP A 38 -37.07 13.60 18.95
C ASP A 38 -35.66 14.21 19.03
N GLY A 39 -35.36 15.15 18.13
CA GLY A 39 -34.05 15.80 18.04
C GLY A 39 -32.97 15.01 17.32
N ASN A 40 -33.24 13.77 16.89
CA ASN A 40 -32.28 12.99 16.11
C ASN A 40 -31.91 13.67 14.78
N TYR A 41 -30.66 13.51 14.37
CA TYR A 41 -30.15 13.98 13.09
C TYR A 41 -30.60 13.05 11.97
N THR A 42 -30.89 13.60 10.78
CA THR A 42 -31.21 12.81 9.59
C THR A 42 -30.02 12.58 8.67
N SER A 43 -28.86 13.18 8.98
CA SER A 43 -27.59 13.06 8.27
C SER A 43 -26.47 12.97 9.30
N ILE A 44 -25.52 12.07 9.03
CA ILE A 44 -24.31 11.87 9.82
C ILE A 44 -23.44 13.13 9.73
N GLN A 45 -23.24 13.70 8.54
CA GLN A 45 -22.42 14.92 8.41
C GLN A 45 -23.01 16.11 9.18
N ARG A 46 -24.35 16.22 9.26
CA ARG A 46 -24.98 17.26 10.09
C ARG A 46 -24.72 17.04 11.58
N ALA A 47 -24.61 15.80 12.05
CA ALA A 47 -24.20 15.51 13.42
C ALA A 47 -22.72 15.81 13.64
N VAL A 48 -21.83 15.45 12.69
CA VAL A 48 -20.39 15.81 12.71
C VAL A 48 -20.20 17.32 12.81
N ASN A 49 -20.92 18.10 12.01
CA ASN A 49 -20.81 19.57 12.01
C ASN A 49 -21.24 20.22 13.35
N ASN A 50 -22.06 19.53 14.15
CA ASN A 50 -22.51 19.99 15.46
C ASN A 50 -21.76 19.32 16.63
N ALA A 51 -20.87 18.38 16.34
CA ALA A 51 -20.07 17.68 17.33
C ALA A 51 -18.89 18.54 17.78
N THR A 52 -18.54 18.39 19.06
CA THR A 52 -17.33 18.92 19.69
C THR A 52 -16.42 17.76 20.07
N GLY A 53 -15.16 18.05 20.38
CA GLY A 53 -14.21 17.00 20.71
C GLY A 53 -14.63 16.17 21.92
N GLY A 54 -14.53 14.85 21.80
CA GLY A 54 -15.02 13.88 22.80
C GLY A 54 -16.45 13.37 22.59
N ASP A 55 -17.26 14.00 21.73
CA ASP A 55 -18.64 13.55 21.46
C ASP A 55 -18.68 12.16 20.79
N VAL A 56 -19.77 11.44 21.03
CA VAL A 56 -20.13 10.18 20.37
C VAL A 56 -21.29 10.44 19.42
N ILE A 57 -21.14 10.08 18.15
CA ILE A 57 -22.25 10.04 17.18
C ILE A 57 -22.70 8.59 17.04
N TYR A 58 -23.91 8.29 17.48
CA TYR A 58 -24.53 6.97 17.35
C TYR A 58 -25.51 6.96 16.17
N VAL A 59 -25.26 6.08 15.21
CA VAL A 59 -26.01 6.01 13.95
C VAL A 59 -26.86 4.75 13.93
N TYR A 60 -28.18 4.91 14.00
CA TYR A 60 -29.14 3.82 13.83
C TYR A 60 -29.05 3.21 12.43
N ARG A 61 -29.47 1.95 12.29
CA ARG A 61 -29.56 1.22 11.02
C ARG A 61 -30.24 2.07 9.92
N GLY A 62 -29.77 1.93 8.69
CA GLY A 62 -30.24 2.71 7.56
C GLY A 62 -29.17 2.86 6.48
N VAL A 63 -29.55 3.48 5.37
CA VAL A 63 -28.63 3.84 4.28
C VAL A 63 -28.54 5.36 4.22
N TYR A 64 -27.35 5.87 4.49
CA TYR A 64 -27.02 7.28 4.55
C TYR A 64 -26.25 7.65 3.28
N ASN A 65 -26.92 8.33 2.35
CA ASN A 65 -26.37 8.71 1.05
C ASN A 65 -25.64 10.06 1.18
N GLU A 66 -24.44 10.02 1.74
CA GLU A 66 -23.62 11.19 2.04
C GLU A 66 -22.14 10.83 2.12
N ASN A 67 -21.28 11.82 1.90
CA ASN A 67 -19.83 11.73 2.12
C ASN A 67 -19.51 12.42 3.45
N ILE A 68 -18.61 11.84 4.23
CA ILE A 68 -18.30 12.27 5.60
C ILE A 68 -16.92 12.94 5.64
N PHE A 69 -16.89 14.21 6.04
CA PHE A 69 -15.68 15.00 6.21
C PHE A 69 -15.46 15.36 7.68
N ILE A 70 -14.31 14.97 8.22
CA ILE A 70 -13.90 15.22 9.60
C ILE A 70 -12.79 16.27 9.61
N PRO A 71 -13.10 17.56 9.84
CA PRO A 71 -12.11 18.63 9.81
C PRO A 71 -11.06 18.51 10.92
N LYS A 72 -9.89 19.09 10.66
CA LYS A 72 -8.70 19.05 11.54
C LYS A 72 -8.91 19.58 12.97
N TYR A 73 -9.93 20.42 13.20
CA TYR A 73 -10.24 20.94 14.54
C TYR A 73 -11.12 20.00 15.38
N ILE A 74 -11.68 18.94 14.80
CA ILE A 74 -12.36 17.88 15.55
C ILE A 74 -11.30 16.88 16.02
N ASP A 75 -11.27 16.62 17.32
CA ASP A 75 -10.37 15.68 17.98
C ASP A 75 -11.21 14.78 18.90
N TYR A 76 -10.86 13.51 19.07
CA TYR A 76 -11.58 12.54 19.94
C TYR A 76 -13.05 12.26 19.57
N LEU A 77 -13.48 12.46 18.32
CA LEU A 77 -14.83 12.08 17.88
C LEU A 77 -14.98 10.56 17.79
N LYS A 78 -16.09 10.00 18.29
CA LYS A 78 -16.45 8.58 18.07
C LYS A 78 -17.70 8.43 17.22
N LEU A 79 -17.58 7.99 15.97
CA LEU A 79 -18.69 7.65 15.09
C LEU A 79 -18.95 6.13 15.13
N VAL A 80 -20.15 5.73 15.54
CA VAL A 80 -20.54 4.33 15.82
C VAL A 80 -21.83 3.97 15.09
N GLY A 81 -21.79 2.92 14.26
CA GLY A 81 -23.00 2.33 13.68
C GLY A 81 -23.67 1.33 14.63
N GLU A 82 -25.01 1.25 14.59
CA GLU A 82 -25.80 0.26 15.34
C GLU A 82 -25.34 -1.17 15.04
N ASN A 83 -25.11 -1.47 13.76
CA ASN A 83 -24.60 -2.75 13.27
C ASN A 83 -24.02 -2.57 11.86
N ARG A 84 -22.80 -3.08 11.61
CA ARG A 84 -22.10 -2.94 10.33
C ARG A 84 -22.87 -3.51 9.14
N ASP A 85 -23.68 -4.55 9.35
CA ASP A 85 -24.41 -5.23 8.28
C ASP A 85 -25.72 -4.51 7.91
N THR A 86 -26.13 -3.48 8.66
CA THR A 86 -27.38 -2.71 8.45
C THR A 86 -27.24 -1.19 8.52
N THR A 87 -26.07 -0.67 8.91
CA THR A 87 -25.78 0.77 8.98
C THR A 87 -24.78 1.11 7.87
N VAL A 88 -25.26 1.72 6.80
CA VAL A 88 -24.51 1.91 5.55
C VAL A 88 -24.24 3.39 5.32
N ILE A 89 -22.96 3.77 5.21
CA ILE A 89 -22.53 5.07 4.67
C ILE A 89 -22.26 4.85 3.18
N ASN A 90 -23.13 5.40 2.33
CA ASN A 90 -23.02 5.29 0.88
C ASN A 90 -22.51 6.60 0.28
N GLY A 91 -21.21 6.65 -0.01
CA GLY A 91 -20.60 7.79 -0.69
C GLY A 91 -21.18 7.97 -2.09
N VAL A 92 -21.77 9.13 -2.35
CA VAL A 92 -22.46 9.46 -3.60
C VAL A 92 -21.69 10.43 -4.49
N GLU A 93 -20.77 11.19 -3.91
CA GLU A 93 -19.94 12.14 -4.65
C GLU A 93 -18.86 11.45 -5.49
N GLU A 94 -18.46 12.12 -6.58
CA GLU A 94 -17.40 11.69 -7.48
C GLU A 94 -16.08 12.38 -7.12
N ASP A 95 -14.94 11.78 -7.48
CA ASP A 95 -13.58 12.30 -7.30
C ASP A 95 -13.10 12.55 -5.84
N CYS A 96 -13.96 12.33 -4.82
CA CYS A 96 -13.61 12.40 -3.40
C CYS A 96 -13.74 11.03 -2.68
N ALA A 97 -13.45 11.01 -1.38
CA ALA A 97 -13.60 9.83 -0.51
C ALA A 97 -14.99 9.75 0.11
N THR A 98 -15.49 8.54 0.42
CA THR A 98 -16.70 8.39 1.26
C THR A 98 -16.47 8.92 2.67
N LEU A 99 -15.28 8.69 3.21
CA LEU A 99 -14.89 9.13 4.54
C LEU A 99 -13.51 9.79 4.47
N GLU A 100 -13.46 11.09 4.71
CA GLU A 100 -12.24 11.90 4.68
C GLU A 100 -11.93 12.47 6.07
N ILE A 101 -10.77 12.09 6.61
CA ILE A 101 -10.40 12.33 8.01
C ILE A 101 -9.13 13.16 8.10
N HIS A 102 -9.27 14.38 8.61
CA HIS A 102 -8.18 15.29 9.00
C HIS A 102 -8.13 15.52 10.53
N GLY A 103 -9.21 15.19 11.24
CA GLY A 103 -9.30 15.27 12.70
C GLY A 103 -8.52 14.16 13.43
N GLY A 104 -8.00 14.47 14.62
CA GLY A 104 -7.18 13.57 15.44
C GLY A 104 -8.01 12.64 16.33
N ASN A 105 -7.41 11.57 16.86
CA ASN A 105 -8.01 10.63 17.82
C ASN A 105 -9.40 10.04 17.45
N CYS A 106 -9.87 10.23 16.21
CA CYS A 106 -11.24 9.90 15.81
C CYS A 106 -11.41 8.39 15.60
N THR A 107 -12.57 7.84 15.97
CA THR A 107 -12.87 6.40 15.86
C THR A 107 -14.12 6.17 15.02
N PHE A 108 -14.04 5.23 14.08
CA PHE A 108 -15.09 4.86 13.12
C PHE A 108 -15.32 3.35 13.21
N GLU A 109 -16.47 2.94 13.75
CA GLU A 109 -16.75 1.53 13.98
C GLU A 109 -18.18 1.10 13.64
N ASN A 110 -18.32 -0.17 13.25
CA ASN A 110 -19.58 -0.85 12.98
C ASN A 110 -20.40 -0.28 11.80
N PHE A 111 -19.76 0.10 10.70
CA PHE A 111 -20.42 0.49 9.45
C PHE A 111 -20.16 -0.47 8.30
N THR A 112 -21.09 -0.55 7.36
CA THR A 112 -20.73 -0.76 5.94
C THR A 112 -20.45 0.61 5.34
N ILE A 113 -19.33 0.75 4.64
CA ILE A 113 -18.92 1.96 3.92
C ILE A 113 -18.81 1.56 2.44
N THR A 114 -19.52 2.23 1.55
CA THR A 114 -19.45 2.04 0.09
C THR A 114 -18.99 3.33 -0.60
N SER A 115 -18.39 3.22 -1.78
CA SER A 115 -17.93 4.37 -2.58
C SER A 115 -18.76 4.57 -3.84
N SER A 116 -18.69 5.75 -4.45
CA SER A 116 -19.19 5.93 -5.82
C SER A 116 -18.26 5.19 -6.80
N GLN A 117 -18.71 5.02 -8.05
CA GLN A 117 -17.90 4.40 -9.11
C GLN A 117 -16.72 5.28 -9.55
N LYS A 118 -16.70 6.56 -9.16
CA LYS A 118 -15.64 7.54 -9.47
C LYS A 118 -14.93 8.09 -8.22
N SER A 119 -15.15 7.53 -7.03
CA SER A 119 -14.40 7.94 -5.83
C SER A 119 -12.89 7.70 -6.00
N THR A 120 -12.06 8.62 -5.51
CA THR A 120 -10.59 8.50 -5.57
C THR A 120 -10.04 7.53 -4.52
N SER A 121 -10.70 7.44 -3.37
CA SER A 121 -10.46 6.48 -2.29
C SER A 121 -11.80 6.16 -1.62
N ILE A 122 -11.84 5.21 -0.69
CA ILE A 122 -13.05 4.95 0.12
C ILE A 122 -12.92 5.54 1.53
N VAL A 123 -11.72 5.47 2.10
CA VAL A 123 -11.35 6.16 3.34
C VAL A 123 -10.03 6.87 3.10
N THR A 124 -9.99 8.19 3.35
CA THR A 124 -8.77 9.00 3.34
C THR A 124 -8.44 9.43 4.77
N ILE A 125 -7.21 9.18 5.22
CA ILE A 125 -6.68 9.63 6.51
C ILE A 125 -5.47 10.51 6.21
N SER A 126 -5.59 11.82 6.43
CA SER A 126 -4.63 12.82 5.93
C SER A 126 -4.11 13.73 7.04
N TYR A 127 -2.79 13.84 7.15
CA TYR A 127 -2.08 14.77 8.05
C TYR A 127 -2.59 14.76 9.51
N THR A 128 -2.95 13.58 10.01
CA THR A 128 -3.59 13.36 11.30
C THR A 128 -3.01 12.17 12.05
N ASP A 129 -3.43 11.95 13.30
CA ASP A 129 -2.95 10.87 14.13
C ASP A 129 -4.01 10.23 15.03
N ARG A 130 -3.70 9.01 15.51
CA ARG A 130 -4.53 8.22 16.45
C ARG A 130 -5.96 7.88 15.95
N VAL A 131 -6.20 7.98 14.65
CA VAL A 131 -7.46 7.57 13.99
C VAL A 131 -7.65 6.06 14.07
N LYS A 132 -8.89 5.59 14.26
CA LYS A 132 -9.24 4.16 14.37
C LYS A 132 -10.36 3.78 13.41
N ILE A 133 -10.14 2.76 12.58
CA ILE A 133 -11.12 2.16 11.68
C ILE A 133 -11.32 0.71 12.14
N ILE A 134 -12.46 0.41 12.79
CA ILE A 134 -12.65 -0.86 13.52
C ILE A 134 -13.95 -1.57 13.12
N ASN A 135 -13.87 -2.87 12.84
CA ASN A 135 -15.04 -3.74 12.60
C ASN A 135 -15.99 -3.24 11.47
N ASN A 136 -15.46 -2.56 10.47
CA ASN A 136 -16.23 -2.09 9.32
C ASN A 136 -16.18 -3.07 8.15
N ARG A 137 -17.19 -3.00 7.29
CA ARG A 137 -17.21 -3.62 5.96
C ARG A 137 -16.99 -2.50 4.94
N ILE A 138 -15.84 -2.50 4.26
CA ILE A 138 -15.38 -1.40 3.41
C ILE A 138 -15.41 -1.89 1.97
N GLU A 139 -16.40 -1.42 1.19
CA GLU A 139 -16.72 -1.95 -0.14
C GLU A 139 -16.41 -0.92 -1.24
N ALA A 140 -15.17 -0.94 -1.73
CA ALA A 140 -14.73 -0.05 -2.79
C ALA A 140 -15.20 -0.54 -4.16
N ASN A 141 -15.92 0.32 -4.89
CA ASN A 141 -16.59 -0.03 -6.13
C ASN A 141 -15.69 0.01 -7.38
N ASN A 142 -14.51 0.62 -7.30
CA ASN A 142 -13.64 0.94 -8.45
C ASN A 142 -12.13 0.70 -8.18
N ASN A 143 -11.79 -0.24 -7.30
CA ASN A 143 -10.44 -0.45 -6.73
C ASN A 143 -9.90 0.72 -5.89
N ALA A 144 -10.75 1.65 -5.44
CA ALA A 144 -10.42 2.59 -4.37
C ALA A 144 -9.81 1.86 -3.15
N CYS A 145 -8.90 2.54 -2.46
CA CYS A 145 -8.16 2.03 -1.32
C CYS A 145 -8.51 2.79 -0.03
N ILE A 146 -8.07 2.27 1.11
CA ILE A 146 -7.84 3.08 2.30
C ILE A 146 -6.52 3.82 2.07
N TYR A 147 -6.57 5.14 1.95
CA TYR A 147 -5.42 5.99 1.63
C TYR A 147 -4.95 6.72 2.90
N MET A 148 -3.73 6.42 3.32
CA MET A 148 -3.10 6.98 4.52
C MET A 148 -1.95 7.91 4.12
N PHE A 149 -2.15 9.21 4.31
CA PHE A 149 -1.27 10.27 3.82
C PHE A 149 -0.67 11.06 4.98
N PHE A 150 0.65 10.96 5.17
CA PHE A 150 1.43 11.67 6.21
C PHE A 150 0.79 11.62 7.61
N SER A 151 0.24 10.45 7.95
CA SER A 151 -0.51 10.24 9.20
C SER A 151 0.21 9.24 10.09
N THR A 152 -0.05 9.25 11.40
CA THR A 152 0.65 8.38 12.37
C THR A 152 -0.32 7.70 13.34
N ASN A 153 0.10 6.63 14.01
CA ASN A 153 -0.63 5.98 15.09
C ASN A 153 -2.05 5.48 14.72
N VAL A 154 -2.35 5.38 13.42
CA VAL A 154 -3.63 4.84 12.90
C VAL A 154 -3.80 3.37 13.30
N THR A 155 -5.01 3.01 13.73
CA THR A 155 -5.42 1.62 13.98
C THR A 155 -6.44 1.16 12.94
N ILE A 156 -6.20 0.06 12.25
CA ILE A 156 -7.15 -0.57 11.31
C ILE A 156 -7.32 -2.03 11.76
N LEU A 157 -8.46 -2.36 12.35
CA LEU A 157 -8.66 -3.63 13.07
C LEU A 157 -9.99 -4.32 12.73
N ASN A 158 -9.94 -5.63 12.46
CA ASN A 158 -11.13 -6.48 12.24
C ASN A 158 -12.04 -6.05 11.06
N ASN A 159 -11.51 -5.36 10.05
CA ASN A 159 -12.30 -4.89 8.90
C ASN A 159 -12.30 -5.92 7.75
N SER A 160 -13.42 -5.97 7.01
CA SER A 160 -13.54 -6.69 5.75
C SER A 160 -13.49 -5.70 4.60
N ILE A 161 -12.39 -5.69 3.84
CA ILE A 161 -12.12 -4.70 2.78
C ILE A 161 -12.25 -5.36 1.41
N THR A 162 -12.84 -4.67 0.43
CA THR A 162 -12.74 -5.01 -0.99
C THR A 162 -12.07 -3.88 -1.78
N GLY A 163 -11.63 -4.17 -3.00
CA GLY A 163 -10.97 -3.20 -3.88
C GLY A 163 -9.46 -3.11 -3.64
N GLY A 164 -8.93 -1.89 -3.50
CA GLY A 164 -7.51 -1.63 -3.68
C GLY A 164 -6.57 -1.98 -2.53
N GLY A 165 -7.10 -2.28 -1.34
CA GLY A 165 -6.31 -2.53 -0.14
C GLY A 165 -5.98 -1.25 0.65
N ILE A 166 -4.84 -1.26 1.34
CA ILE A 166 -4.31 -0.11 2.08
C ILE A 166 -3.11 0.45 1.31
N ASN A 167 -3.06 1.76 1.17
CA ASN A 167 -1.91 2.48 0.62
C ASN A 167 -1.41 3.50 1.65
N ILE A 168 -0.14 3.41 2.01
CA ILE A 168 0.51 4.26 3.01
C ILE A 168 1.52 5.14 2.29
N VAL A 169 1.51 6.44 2.58
CA VAL A 169 2.39 7.43 1.96
C VAL A 169 2.90 8.40 3.03
N GLY A 170 4.22 8.55 3.12
CA GLY A 170 4.88 9.52 3.97
C GLY A 170 6.40 9.51 3.75
N SER A 171 7.07 10.57 4.21
CA SER A 171 8.52 10.77 3.97
C SER A 171 9.42 10.35 5.13
N SER A 172 8.86 10.13 6.33
CA SER A 172 9.60 9.65 7.50
C SER A 172 9.07 8.29 7.94
N LEU A 173 9.94 7.46 8.50
CA LEU A 173 9.61 6.11 8.96
C LEU A 173 8.38 6.05 9.88
N GLU A 174 8.16 7.09 10.71
CA GLU A 174 7.01 7.19 11.61
C GLU A 174 5.65 7.20 10.88
N ASN A 175 5.60 7.69 9.64
CA ASN A 175 4.41 7.67 8.79
C ASN A 175 4.08 6.26 8.27
N TRP A 176 4.92 5.28 8.57
CA TRP A 176 4.78 3.91 8.12
C TRP A 176 4.70 2.91 9.28
N ASN A 177 5.57 3.03 10.29
CA ASN A 177 5.70 2.01 11.36
C ASN A 177 4.91 2.31 12.64
N THR A 178 4.26 3.48 12.78
CA THR A 178 3.47 3.78 13.99
C THR A 178 2.09 3.11 14.00
N HIS A 179 1.67 2.49 12.90
CA HIS A 179 0.32 1.94 12.75
C HIS A 179 0.14 0.57 13.39
N THR A 180 -1.11 0.27 13.77
CA THR A 180 -1.58 -1.06 14.19
C THR A 180 -2.62 -1.54 13.18
N ILE A 181 -2.21 -2.42 12.27
CA ILE A 181 -3.08 -2.97 11.22
C ILE A 181 -3.09 -4.49 11.40
N SER A 182 -4.23 -5.07 11.80
CA SER A 182 -4.33 -6.52 12.07
C SER A 182 -5.76 -7.05 11.92
N ASN A 183 -5.88 -8.36 11.73
CA ASN A 183 -7.15 -9.08 11.56
C ASN A 183 -8.06 -8.51 10.43
N ASN A 184 -7.48 -7.86 9.42
CA ASN A 184 -8.25 -7.37 8.27
C ASN A 184 -8.18 -8.39 7.13
N THR A 185 -9.24 -8.46 6.34
CA THR A 185 -9.24 -9.17 5.06
C THR A 185 -9.31 -8.19 3.91
N LEU A 186 -8.69 -8.55 2.78
CA LEU A 186 -8.78 -7.85 1.50
C LEU A 186 -9.26 -8.82 0.43
N ASN A 187 -10.40 -8.50 -0.19
CA ASN A 187 -11.05 -9.34 -1.21
C ASN A 187 -11.26 -10.80 -0.75
N GLY A 188 -11.52 -10.99 0.56
CA GLY A 188 -11.70 -12.30 1.20
C GLY A 188 -10.41 -13.03 1.61
N LYS A 189 -9.23 -12.52 1.22
CA LYS A 189 -7.91 -13.05 1.61
C LYS A 189 -7.34 -12.27 2.81
N GLU A 190 -6.27 -12.76 3.43
CA GLU A 190 -5.58 -12.06 4.52
C GLU A 190 -4.93 -10.76 4.03
N LEU A 191 -4.99 -9.67 4.82
CA LEU A 191 -4.15 -8.49 4.67
C LEU A 191 -3.06 -8.53 5.74
N CYS A 192 -1.84 -8.88 5.35
CA CYS A 192 -0.70 -8.98 6.26
C CYS A 192 0.00 -7.63 6.36
N TYR A 193 0.13 -7.08 7.57
CA TYR A 193 0.99 -5.92 7.85
C TYR A 193 1.96 -6.29 8.98
N ILE A 194 3.25 -6.30 8.66
CA ILE A 194 4.34 -6.60 9.59
C ILE A 194 5.21 -5.36 9.70
N LYS A 195 5.53 -4.96 10.94
CA LYS A 195 6.34 -3.78 11.23
C LYS A 195 7.43 -4.09 12.26
N ASP A 196 8.56 -3.42 12.16
CA ASP A 196 9.65 -3.44 13.16
C ASP A 196 10.13 -4.85 13.55
N ALA A 197 10.00 -5.81 12.63
CA ALA A 197 10.19 -7.24 12.89
C ALA A 197 11.51 -7.75 12.29
N THR A 198 12.19 -8.64 13.01
CA THR A 198 13.36 -9.37 12.53
C THR A 198 13.08 -10.87 12.47
N LYS A 199 13.67 -11.61 11.51
CA LYS A 199 13.64 -13.09 11.41
C LYS A 199 12.23 -13.70 11.36
N PHE A 200 11.29 -13.00 10.72
CA PHE A 200 9.93 -13.49 10.51
C PHE A 200 9.82 -14.38 9.25
N THR A 201 8.70 -15.09 9.11
CA THR A 201 8.37 -15.84 7.88
C THR A 201 6.88 -15.70 7.59
N ILE A 202 6.54 -15.26 6.38
CA ILE A 202 5.19 -15.34 5.83
C ILE A 202 5.17 -16.50 4.83
N SER A 203 4.30 -17.48 5.06
CA SER A 203 4.07 -18.61 4.16
C SER A 203 2.62 -19.08 4.22
N SER A 204 1.69 -18.13 4.12
CA SER A 204 0.27 -18.39 3.87
C SER A 204 0.08 -18.89 2.44
N LYS A 205 -1.03 -19.58 2.16
CA LYS A 205 -1.34 -20.02 0.79
C LYS A 205 -1.67 -18.85 -0.12
N GLU A 206 -2.46 -17.91 0.40
CA GLU A 206 -2.99 -16.77 -0.34
C GLU A 206 -3.02 -15.52 0.56
N ALA A 207 -2.71 -14.35 0.00
CA ALA A 207 -2.87 -13.04 0.62
C ALA A 207 -3.49 -12.06 -0.38
N GLY A 208 -4.28 -11.10 0.09
CA GLY A 208 -4.78 -10.01 -0.75
C GLY A 208 -3.73 -8.90 -0.91
N GLN A 209 -2.96 -8.68 0.16
CA GLN A 209 -1.87 -7.71 0.22
C GLN A 209 -0.92 -8.06 1.36
N ILE A 210 0.37 -7.84 1.16
CA ILE A 210 1.42 -7.93 2.19
C ILE A 210 2.16 -6.61 2.27
N ILE A 211 2.28 -6.04 3.47
CA ILE A 211 3.01 -4.80 3.74
C ILE A 211 4.09 -5.10 4.80
N LEU A 212 5.35 -4.89 4.45
CA LEU A 212 6.50 -4.93 5.35
C LEU A 212 7.01 -3.50 5.60
N VAL A 213 7.15 -3.12 6.86
CA VAL A 213 7.70 -1.80 7.25
C VAL A 213 8.83 -1.96 8.26
N ASN A 214 10.01 -1.43 7.96
CA ASN A 214 11.17 -1.48 8.87
C ASN A 214 11.49 -2.92 9.35
N CYS A 215 11.37 -3.86 8.42
CA CYS A 215 11.53 -5.28 8.67
C CYS A 215 12.90 -5.78 8.19
N THR A 216 13.52 -6.70 8.93
CA THR A 216 14.81 -7.31 8.55
C THR A 216 14.87 -8.82 8.61
N ASP A 217 15.74 -9.41 7.79
CA ASP A 217 16.17 -10.81 7.86
C ASP A 217 15.00 -11.82 7.80
N GLY A 218 13.85 -11.40 7.23
CA GLY A 218 12.65 -12.20 7.11
C GLY A 218 12.43 -12.76 5.70
N SER A 219 11.43 -13.62 5.56
CA SER A 219 11.11 -14.23 4.26
C SER A 219 9.61 -14.28 3.99
N ILE A 220 9.21 -13.89 2.78
CA ILE A 220 7.90 -14.19 2.20
C ILE A 220 8.13 -15.36 1.23
N LYS A 221 7.46 -16.50 1.44
CA LYS A 221 7.70 -17.70 0.63
C LYS A 221 6.45 -18.51 0.31
N ASN A 222 6.34 -18.97 -0.94
CA ASN A 222 5.24 -19.83 -1.43
C ASN A 222 3.84 -19.21 -1.25
N VAL A 223 3.70 -17.90 -1.46
CA VAL A 223 2.42 -17.17 -1.29
C VAL A 223 1.84 -16.74 -2.65
N ASP A 224 0.55 -16.94 -2.85
CA ASP A 224 -0.25 -16.36 -3.94
C ASP A 224 -0.79 -14.97 -3.53
N VAL A 225 -0.44 -13.90 -4.25
CA VAL A 225 -0.73 -12.51 -3.89
C VAL A 225 -1.41 -11.78 -5.05
N THR A 226 -2.68 -11.40 -4.87
CA THR A 226 -3.51 -10.93 -5.98
C THR A 226 -4.66 -10.00 -5.60
N GLY A 227 -5.02 -9.12 -6.54
CA GLY A 227 -6.25 -8.33 -6.52
C GLY A 227 -6.17 -7.01 -5.76
N SER A 228 -4.99 -6.42 -5.57
CA SER A 228 -4.80 -5.14 -4.86
C SER A 228 -4.05 -4.08 -5.69
N ILE A 229 -3.98 -2.85 -5.19
CA ILE A 229 -3.18 -1.80 -5.83
C ILE A 229 -1.69 -2.07 -5.64
N ILE A 230 -1.27 -2.64 -4.50
CA ILE A 230 0.11 -3.10 -4.28
C ILE A 230 0.05 -4.49 -3.64
N GLY A 231 0.49 -5.52 -4.36
CA GLY A 231 0.48 -6.91 -3.88
C GLY A 231 1.43 -7.10 -2.70
N ILE A 232 2.72 -6.87 -2.91
CA ILE A 232 3.76 -6.87 -1.87
C ILE A 232 4.40 -5.50 -1.80
N LEU A 233 4.24 -4.80 -0.67
CA LEU A 233 4.88 -3.53 -0.37
C LEU A 233 6.01 -3.73 0.64
N MET A 234 7.20 -3.25 0.32
CA MET A 234 8.37 -3.25 1.21
C MET A 234 8.85 -1.82 1.40
N ALA A 235 8.60 -1.26 2.58
CA ALA A 235 8.97 0.10 2.96
C ALA A 235 10.05 0.06 4.06
N PHE A 236 11.11 0.86 3.94
CA PHE A 236 12.20 0.96 4.93
C PHE A 236 12.82 -0.39 5.34
N SER A 237 12.68 -1.43 4.51
CA SER A 237 12.95 -2.82 4.90
C SER A 237 14.24 -3.33 4.27
N SER A 238 15.02 -4.13 5.02
CA SER A 238 16.37 -4.54 4.63
C SER A 238 16.63 -6.04 4.80
N ASN A 239 17.45 -6.67 3.94
CA ASN A 239 17.85 -8.08 4.09
C ASN A 239 16.69 -9.11 4.07
N ASN A 240 15.53 -8.79 3.47
CA ASN A 240 14.42 -9.73 3.37
C ASN A 240 14.46 -10.52 2.06
N VAL A 241 13.85 -11.71 2.05
CA VAL A 241 13.79 -12.59 0.87
C VAL A 241 12.34 -12.85 0.45
N VAL A 242 11.95 -12.40 -0.74
CA VAL A 242 10.67 -12.73 -1.38
C VAL A 242 10.92 -13.85 -2.39
N LYS A 243 10.36 -15.06 -2.16
CA LYS A 243 10.64 -16.19 -3.04
C LYS A 243 9.55 -17.21 -3.29
N LYS A 244 9.56 -17.79 -4.50
CA LYS A 244 8.60 -18.81 -4.94
C LYS A 244 7.14 -18.38 -4.76
N CYS A 245 6.89 -17.08 -4.80
CA CYS A 245 5.57 -16.50 -4.71
C CYS A 245 4.98 -16.30 -6.11
N HIS A 246 3.66 -16.26 -6.19
CA HIS A 246 2.90 -15.94 -7.38
C HIS A 246 2.22 -14.58 -7.17
N ILE A 247 2.67 -13.55 -7.87
CA ILE A 247 2.20 -12.17 -7.69
C ILE A 247 1.50 -11.70 -8.97
N HIS A 248 0.17 -11.59 -8.93
CA HIS A 248 -0.61 -11.37 -10.15
C HIS A 248 -1.88 -10.54 -10.03
N ASP A 249 -2.30 -9.95 -11.14
CA ASP A 249 -3.51 -9.10 -11.26
C ASP A 249 -3.55 -7.92 -10.25
N ASN A 250 -2.39 -7.37 -9.88
CA ASN A 250 -2.25 -6.17 -9.05
C ASN A 250 -1.90 -4.93 -9.91
N HIS A 251 -2.03 -3.71 -9.37
CA HIS A 251 -1.48 -2.55 -10.07
C HIS A 251 0.06 -2.53 -10.01
N TYR A 252 0.63 -2.60 -8.81
CA TYR A 252 2.04 -2.95 -8.57
C TYR A 252 2.11 -4.37 -8.01
N GLY A 253 2.90 -5.26 -8.63
CA GLY A 253 3.12 -6.61 -8.11
C GLY A 253 3.95 -6.57 -6.83
N ILE A 254 5.24 -6.30 -6.97
CA ILE A 254 6.17 -6.08 -5.86
C ILE A 254 6.68 -4.63 -5.92
N PHE A 255 6.54 -3.88 -4.83
CA PHE A 255 6.97 -2.48 -4.73
C PHE A 255 7.96 -2.29 -3.57
N LEU A 256 9.19 -1.87 -3.91
CA LEU A 256 10.23 -1.48 -2.96
C LEU A 256 10.31 0.06 -2.84
N HIS A 257 10.26 0.54 -1.60
CA HIS A 257 10.37 1.95 -1.23
C HIS A 257 11.36 2.11 -0.06
N GLU A 258 12.34 3.01 -0.18
CA GLU A 258 13.36 3.28 0.87
C GLU A 258 14.03 2.00 1.42
N SER A 259 14.17 0.97 0.59
CA SER A 259 14.50 -0.41 1.00
C SER A 259 15.80 -0.90 0.36
N ARG A 260 16.56 -1.74 1.08
CA ARG A 260 17.93 -2.09 0.67
C ARG A 260 18.33 -3.54 0.91
N SER A 261 19.24 -4.07 0.11
CA SER A 261 19.83 -5.41 0.35
C SER A 261 18.81 -6.54 0.46
N ASN A 262 17.62 -6.39 -0.14
CA ASN A 262 16.61 -7.45 -0.21
C ASN A 262 16.86 -8.33 -1.45
N ILE A 263 16.38 -9.57 -1.39
CA ILE A 263 16.47 -10.55 -2.48
C ILE A 263 15.06 -10.89 -2.96
N ILE A 264 14.81 -10.76 -4.26
CA ILE A 264 13.57 -11.17 -4.93
C ILE A 264 13.94 -12.29 -5.90
N GLU A 265 13.64 -13.55 -5.52
CA GLU A 265 14.11 -14.74 -6.23
C GLU A 265 13.03 -15.81 -6.52
N ASP A 266 13.14 -16.53 -7.63
CA ASP A 266 12.24 -17.66 -7.98
C ASP A 266 10.74 -17.33 -8.07
N ASN A 267 10.33 -16.06 -8.25
CA ASN A 267 8.91 -15.67 -8.26
C ASN A 267 8.31 -15.70 -9.67
N LEU A 268 7.00 -15.94 -9.74
CA LEU A 268 6.17 -15.66 -10.92
C LEU A 268 5.46 -14.31 -10.73
N VAL A 269 5.79 -13.33 -11.55
CA VAL A 269 5.24 -11.96 -11.48
C VAL A 269 4.50 -11.65 -12.78
N GLU A 270 3.17 -11.82 -12.78
CA GLU A 270 2.38 -11.76 -14.02
C GLU A 270 1.07 -10.98 -14.01
N ASN A 271 0.65 -10.47 -15.18
CA ASN A 271 -0.61 -9.73 -15.35
C ASN A 271 -0.77 -8.48 -14.44
N ASN A 272 0.28 -7.97 -13.81
CA ASN A 272 0.23 -6.72 -13.03
C ASN A 272 0.31 -5.50 -13.97
N THR A 273 0.09 -4.26 -13.50
CA THR A 273 0.42 -3.09 -14.33
C THR A 273 1.93 -2.85 -14.36
N TYR A 274 2.58 -2.87 -13.20
CA TYR A 274 4.02 -2.97 -13.04
C TYR A 274 4.35 -4.27 -12.31
N GLY A 275 5.27 -5.08 -12.84
CA GLY A 275 5.66 -6.34 -12.20
C GLY A 275 6.44 -6.09 -10.91
N ILE A 276 7.67 -5.61 -11.05
CA ILE A 276 8.53 -5.18 -9.94
C ILE A 276 8.82 -3.69 -10.10
N TYR A 277 8.57 -2.90 -9.06
CA TYR A 277 8.72 -1.44 -9.05
C TYR A 277 9.63 -1.02 -7.89
N VAL A 278 10.62 -0.18 -8.16
CA VAL A 278 11.71 0.13 -7.22
C VAL A 278 11.93 1.65 -7.15
N THR A 279 11.80 2.23 -5.96
CA THR A 279 11.99 3.67 -5.69
C THR A 279 12.84 3.90 -4.46
N HIS A 280 13.77 4.87 -4.50
CA HIS A 280 14.68 5.22 -3.42
C HIS A 280 15.35 4.00 -2.76
N SER A 281 15.53 2.92 -3.51
CA SER A 281 15.86 1.59 -2.99
C SER A 281 17.12 1.06 -3.65
N SER A 282 18.07 0.58 -2.85
CA SER A 282 19.44 0.36 -3.32
C SER A 282 20.04 -0.97 -2.86
N TYR A 283 21.00 -1.50 -3.63
CA TYR A 283 21.68 -2.77 -3.34
C TYR A 283 20.76 -4.01 -3.26
N ASN A 284 19.56 -3.97 -3.84
CA ASN A 284 18.68 -5.14 -3.88
C ASN A 284 19.08 -6.08 -5.04
N GLU A 285 18.87 -7.37 -4.87
CA GLU A 285 19.03 -8.40 -5.90
C GLU A 285 17.65 -8.83 -6.43
N ILE A 286 17.46 -8.76 -7.74
CA ILE A 286 16.28 -9.28 -8.44
C ILE A 286 16.78 -10.38 -9.38
N LYS A 287 16.54 -11.64 -9.04
CA LYS A 287 17.12 -12.76 -9.79
C LYS A 287 16.20 -13.94 -9.98
N SER A 288 16.41 -14.74 -11.01
CA SER A 288 15.67 -15.99 -11.19
C SER A 288 14.13 -15.84 -11.16
N ASN A 289 13.56 -14.70 -11.58
CA ASN A 289 12.11 -14.51 -11.64
C ASN A 289 11.58 -14.68 -13.07
N LEU A 290 10.36 -15.21 -13.21
CA LEU A 290 9.59 -15.15 -14.46
C LEU A 290 8.65 -13.93 -14.41
N ILE A 291 8.94 -12.92 -15.22
CA ILE A 291 8.27 -11.63 -15.20
C ILE A 291 7.55 -11.46 -16.54
N ARG A 292 6.21 -11.61 -16.55
CA ARG A 292 5.45 -11.69 -17.81
C ARG A 292 4.08 -11.02 -17.85
N TRP A 293 3.63 -10.63 -19.05
CA TRP A 293 2.31 -10.01 -19.27
C TRP A 293 2.02 -8.75 -18.42
N ASN A 294 3.05 -8.08 -17.91
CA ASN A 294 2.84 -6.87 -17.12
C ASN A 294 2.49 -5.69 -18.05
N GLY A 295 1.38 -5.02 -17.75
CA GLY A 295 0.64 -4.14 -18.66
C GLY A 295 1.28 -2.77 -18.93
N ASN A 296 2.30 -2.38 -18.16
CA ASN A 296 3.13 -1.21 -18.42
C ASN A 296 4.62 -1.57 -18.45
N CYS A 297 5.16 -2.20 -17.41
CA CYS A 297 6.57 -2.61 -17.37
C CYS A 297 6.79 -3.87 -16.53
N GLY A 298 7.71 -4.74 -16.94
CA GLY A 298 8.14 -5.93 -16.18
C GLY A 298 8.89 -5.54 -14.91
N CYS A 299 10.03 -4.85 -15.06
CA CYS A 299 10.79 -4.26 -13.96
C CYS A 299 11.04 -2.76 -14.20
N TRP A 300 10.81 -1.91 -13.19
CA TRP A 300 10.95 -0.45 -13.30
C TRP A 300 11.73 0.10 -12.11
N LEU A 301 12.90 0.68 -12.40
CA LEU A 301 13.77 1.35 -11.44
C LEU A 301 13.74 2.86 -11.71
N CYS A 302 13.38 3.66 -10.70
CA CYS A 302 13.40 5.10 -10.80
C CYS A 302 13.70 5.78 -9.46
N CYS A 303 13.62 7.12 -9.42
CA CYS A 303 13.67 7.95 -8.22
C CYS A 303 14.78 7.53 -7.24
N GLY A 304 16.05 7.71 -7.62
CA GLY A 304 17.18 7.45 -6.71
C GLY A 304 17.43 5.97 -6.34
N SER A 305 16.93 5.01 -7.13
CA SER A 305 17.24 3.59 -6.93
C SER A 305 18.58 3.22 -7.56
N LEU A 306 19.59 2.91 -6.73
CA LEU A 306 21.00 2.77 -7.13
C LEU A 306 21.59 1.40 -6.76
N HIS A 307 22.63 0.95 -7.48
CA HIS A 307 23.41 -0.25 -7.13
C HIS A 307 22.60 -1.56 -7.03
N ASN A 308 21.38 -1.62 -7.56
CA ASN A 308 20.61 -2.85 -7.62
C ASN A 308 21.22 -3.79 -8.68
N THR A 309 21.14 -5.10 -8.48
CA THR A 309 21.66 -6.12 -9.41
C THR A 309 20.51 -7.01 -9.91
N ILE A 310 20.32 -7.08 -11.22
CA ILE A 310 19.19 -7.75 -11.88
C ILE A 310 19.73 -8.74 -12.90
N TYR A 311 19.59 -10.05 -12.66
CA TYR A 311 20.22 -11.11 -13.45
C TYR A 311 19.45 -12.42 -13.38
N LEU A 312 19.63 -13.33 -14.34
CA LEU A 312 18.92 -14.61 -14.46
C LEU A 312 17.37 -14.48 -14.49
N ASN A 313 16.79 -13.31 -14.75
CA ASN A 313 15.33 -13.20 -14.89
C ASN A 313 14.89 -13.53 -16.32
N ASN A 314 13.67 -14.03 -16.48
CA ASN A 314 13.02 -14.20 -17.76
C ASN A 314 11.95 -13.12 -17.96
N PHE A 315 12.25 -12.12 -18.77
CA PHE A 315 11.30 -11.09 -19.19
C PHE A 315 10.63 -11.53 -20.49
N THR A 316 9.31 -11.75 -20.44
CA THR A 316 8.55 -12.16 -21.64
C THR A 316 7.14 -11.60 -21.70
N MET A 317 6.71 -11.14 -22.86
CA MET A 317 5.36 -10.63 -23.17
C MET A 317 4.89 -9.48 -22.26
N ASN A 318 5.82 -8.73 -21.66
CA ASN A 318 5.50 -7.46 -20.99
C ASN A 318 5.28 -6.36 -22.04
N LYS A 319 4.52 -5.30 -21.71
CA LYS A 319 4.41 -4.14 -22.62
C LYS A 319 5.76 -3.43 -22.82
N LYS A 320 6.61 -3.48 -21.79
CA LYS A 320 8.02 -3.08 -21.78
C LYS A 320 8.73 -4.01 -20.80
N ASN A 321 9.86 -4.61 -21.16
CA ASN A 321 10.52 -5.58 -20.30
C ASN A 321 11.18 -4.89 -19.08
N ALA A 322 12.06 -3.92 -19.32
CA ALA A 322 12.71 -3.13 -18.27
C ALA A 322 12.63 -1.62 -18.50
N HIS A 323 12.61 -0.85 -17.42
CA HIS A 323 12.91 0.59 -17.43
C HIS A 323 13.91 0.92 -16.34
N ASP A 324 15.03 1.50 -16.75
CA ASP A 324 16.02 2.09 -15.87
C ASP A 324 16.67 3.27 -16.60
N THR A 325 16.81 4.41 -15.94
CA THR A 325 17.44 5.62 -16.49
C THR A 325 18.71 5.98 -15.73
N VAL A 326 19.26 5.06 -14.92
CA VAL A 326 20.38 5.26 -14.01
C VAL A 326 21.54 4.30 -14.37
N MET A 327 22.73 4.83 -14.63
CA MET A 327 23.93 4.06 -15.02
C MET A 327 24.57 3.20 -13.91
N ILE A 328 23.96 3.16 -12.72
CA ILE A 328 24.59 2.64 -11.50
C ILE A 328 24.00 1.28 -11.08
N ASN A 329 22.82 0.91 -11.58
CA ASN A 329 22.31 -0.45 -11.44
C ASN A 329 23.00 -1.36 -12.46
N ARG A 330 23.08 -2.65 -12.14
CA ARG A 330 23.74 -3.66 -12.98
C ARG A 330 22.72 -4.69 -13.43
N TRP A 331 22.51 -4.80 -14.74
CA TRP A 331 21.56 -5.75 -15.33
C TRP A 331 22.20 -7.10 -15.68
N TYR A 332 23.21 -7.51 -14.91
CA TYR A 332 23.93 -8.78 -15.02
C TYR A 332 24.71 -9.07 -13.73
N HIS A 333 25.21 -10.30 -13.56
CA HIS A 333 26.14 -10.70 -12.51
C HIS A 333 27.10 -11.78 -13.05
N GLU A 334 28.39 -11.69 -12.76
CA GLU A 334 29.42 -12.68 -13.18
C GLU A 334 29.31 -13.13 -14.65
N ASN A 335 29.16 -12.16 -15.57
CA ASN A 335 28.98 -12.36 -17.01
C ASN A 335 27.67 -13.08 -17.42
N VAL A 336 26.64 -13.06 -16.58
CA VAL A 336 25.30 -13.58 -16.89
C VAL A 336 24.25 -12.52 -16.66
N GLY A 337 23.51 -12.19 -17.72
CA GLY A 337 22.44 -11.19 -17.76
C GLY A 337 21.07 -11.80 -17.51
N ASN A 338 20.08 -11.34 -18.26
CA ASN A 338 18.68 -11.77 -18.22
C ASN A 338 18.25 -12.25 -19.60
N HIS A 339 17.18 -13.05 -19.66
CA HIS A 339 16.52 -13.38 -20.93
C HIS A 339 15.46 -12.32 -21.26
N TRP A 340 15.43 -11.92 -22.52
CA TRP A 340 14.55 -10.87 -23.04
C TRP A 340 13.86 -11.39 -24.30
N ASP A 341 12.52 -11.45 -24.32
CA ASP A 341 11.79 -11.98 -25.48
C ASP A 341 11.80 -11.08 -26.73
N ASP A 342 12.31 -9.86 -26.61
CA ASP A 342 12.54 -8.90 -27.69
C ASP A 342 14.03 -8.76 -28.08
N TYR A 343 14.94 -9.55 -27.48
CA TYR A 343 16.34 -9.58 -27.89
C TYR A 343 16.54 -10.40 -29.19
N ASN A 344 17.40 -9.88 -30.06
CA ASN A 344 17.61 -10.39 -31.42
C ASN A 344 19.10 -10.46 -31.83
N GLY A 345 20.01 -10.46 -30.85
CA GLY A 345 21.44 -10.66 -31.08
C GLY A 345 21.82 -12.12 -31.38
N THR A 346 23.10 -12.36 -31.58
CA THR A 346 23.70 -13.66 -31.92
C THR A 346 24.39 -14.32 -30.72
N ASP A 347 24.63 -15.63 -30.85
CA ASP A 347 25.33 -16.55 -29.94
C ASP A 347 26.34 -17.30 -30.83
N ASP A 348 27.39 -16.59 -31.27
CA ASP A 348 28.33 -17.04 -32.31
C ASP A 348 29.33 -18.08 -31.77
N ASP A 349 29.70 -18.00 -30.48
CA ASP A 349 30.55 -19.01 -29.82
C ASP A 349 29.76 -20.21 -29.27
N GLY A 350 28.44 -20.06 -29.11
CA GLY A 350 27.54 -21.12 -28.73
C GLY A 350 27.41 -21.33 -27.22
N ASP A 351 27.86 -20.42 -26.35
CA ASP A 351 27.74 -20.54 -24.90
C ASP A 351 26.32 -20.26 -24.35
N GLY A 352 25.44 -19.63 -25.15
CA GLY A 352 24.05 -19.32 -24.78
C GLY A 352 23.82 -17.94 -24.17
N ILE A 353 24.87 -17.13 -24.04
CA ILE A 353 24.85 -15.68 -23.85
C ILE A 353 24.89 -15.02 -25.23
N GLY A 354 24.35 -13.81 -25.33
CA GLY A 354 24.39 -13.02 -26.56
C GLY A 354 25.64 -12.14 -26.66
N ASP A 355 26.29 -12.17 -27.83
CA ASP A 355 27.51 -11.39 -28.15
C ASP A 355 27.32 -9.87 -28.18
N SER A 356 26.07 -9.40 -28.11
CA SER A 356 25.71 -7.98 -28.17
C SER A 356 24.82 -7.58 -26.99
N PRO A 357 25.02 -6.39 -26.38
CA PRO A 357 24.26 -5.98 -25.21
C PRO A 357 22.78 -5.73 -25.55
N TYR A 358 21.89 -6.08 -24.62
CA TYR A 358 20.49 -5.64 -24.66
C TYR A 358 20.36 -4.25 -24.04
N ILE A 359 19.90 -3.28 -24.84
CA ILE A 359 19.84 -1.87 -24.45
C ILE A 359 18.49 -1.55 -23.76
N ILE A 360 18.55 -1.24 -22.47
CA ILE A 360 17.37 -0.91 -21.64
C ILE A 360 17.01 0.57 -21.77
N PHE A 361 18.03 1.43 -21.90
CA PHE A 361 17.89 2.86 -22.11
C PHE A 361 19.14 3.45 -22.76
N ALA A 362 18.98 4.37 -23.72
CA ALA A 362 20.09 5.09 -24.33
C ALA A 362 19.74 6.56 -24.60
N THR A 363 20.72 7.44 -24.41
CA THR A 363 20.81 8.80 -24.97
C THR A 363 22.23 9.02 -25.48
N GLU A 364 22.50 10.16 -26.13
CA GLU A 364 23.81 10.50 -26.72
C GLU A 364 25.01 10.33 -25.78
N ASN A 365 24.82 10.47 -24.46
CA ASN A 365 25.88 10.44 -23.46
C ASN A 365 25.71 9.33 -22.40
N LYS A 366 24.72 8.44 -22.55
CA LYS A 366 24.30 7.54 -21.46
C LYS A 366 23.62 6.28 -21.99
N THR A 367 24.19 5.12 -21.67
CA THR A 367 23.58 3.81 -21.92
C THR A 367 23.36 3.08 -20.59
N VAL A 368 22.21 2.42 -20.47
CA VAL A 368 21.93 1.38 -19.46
C VAL A 368 21.61 0.11 -20.24
N GLU A 369 22.38 -0.94 -19.95
CA GLU A 369 22.41 -2.15 -20.75
C GLU A 369 22.59 -3.39 -19.87
N ASP A 370 22.02 -4.49 -20.34
CA ASP A 370 22.45 -5.83 -19.98
C ASP A 370 23.53 -6.25 -20.97
N LYS A 371 24.73 -6.54 -20.46
CA LYS A 371 25.91 -6.89 -21.28
C LYS A 371 25.98 -8.35 -21.67
N TYR A 372 25.18 -9.20 -21.05
CA TYR A 372 25.27 -10.65 -21.18
C TYR A 372 23.86 -11.27 -21.30
N PRO A 373 23.03 -10.77 -22.24
CA PRO A 373 21.65 -11.25 -22.37
C PRO A 373 21.63 -12.75 -22.64
N ILE A 374 20.74 -13.47 -21.98
CA ILE A 374 20.62 -14.93 -22.09
C ILE A 374 19.78 -15.25 -23.33
N ILE A 375 20.36 -16.00 -24.28
CA ILE A 375 19.66 -16.62 -25.41
C ILE A 375 19.14 -18.01 -25.01
N SER A 376 19.90 -18.80 -24.24
CA SER A 376 19.49 -20.15 -23.82
C SER A 376 19.78 -20.44 -22.36
N PHE A 377 18.72 -20.51 -21.54
CA PHE A 377 18.81 -20.93 -20.14
C PHE A 377 19.38 -22.34 -19.96
N GLU A 378 19.19 -23.25 -20.92
CA GLU A 378 19.66 -24.64 -20.82
C GLU A 378 21.18 -24.76 -20.93
N LYS A 379 21.84 -23.82 -21.63
CA LYS A 379 23.30 -23.74 -21.72
C LYS A 379 23.90 -23.01 -20.52
N VAL A 380 23.24 -21.93 -20.08
CA VAL A 380 23.71 -21.04 -19.00
C VAL A 380 23.48 -21.61 -17.59
N ILE A 381 22.42 -22.42 -17.40
CA ILE A 381 22.03 -23.00 -16.11
C ILE A 381 22.03 -24.54 -16.22
N PRO A 382 22.81 -25.27 -15.40
CA PRO A 382 22.78 -26.73 -15.37
C PRO A 382 21.37 -27.31 -15.13
N SER A 383 21.09 -28.49 -15.69
CA SER A 383 19.78 -29.16 -15.67
C SER A 383 19.09 -29.19 -14.31
N ASP A 384 19.87 -29.34 -13.25
CA ASP A 384 19.36 -29.55 -11.88
C ASP A 384 18.85 -28.26 -11.23
N ASN A 385 18.99 -27.10 -11.91
CA ASN A 385 18.56 -25.77 -11.49
C ASN A 385 17.55 -25.11 -12.47
N GLN A 386 17.00 -25.84 -13.45
CA GLN A 386 16.15 -25.26 -14.51
C GLN A 386 14.74 -24.83 -14.04
N THR A 387 14.62 -23.65 -13.40
CA THR A 387 14.24 -22.41 -14.11
C THR A 387 14.02 -21.24 -13.14
N PRO A 388 14.39 -20.01 -13.56
CA PRO A 388 13.84 -18.76 -13.05
C PRO A 388 12.31 -18.71 -12.98
N GLY A 389 11.73 -19.08 -11.83
CA GLY A 389 10.30 -18.96 -11.56
C GLY A 389 9.38 -19.88 -12.37
N VAL A 390 9.02 -21.03 -11.77
CA VAL A 390 8.05 -22.04 -12.23
C VAL A 390 8.59 -23.09 -13.20
N ASP A 391 8.61 -24.33 -12.69
CA ASP A 391 8.71 -25.60 -13.41
C ASP A 391 8.02 -25.55 -14.79
N ILE A 392 8.84 -25.53 -15.84
CA ILE A 392 8.39 -25.30 -17.23
C ILE A 392 7.39 -26.36 -17.69
N SER A 393 7.37 -27.54 -17.05
CA SER A 393 6.50 -28.67 -17.41
C SER A 393 5.00 -28.34 -17.37
N LEU A 394 4.58 -27.36 -16.55
CA LEU A 394 3.20 -26.83 -16.58
C LEU A 394 3.00 -25.68 -17.57
N SER A 395 4.06 -24.96 -17.94
CA SER A 395 3.95 -23.62 -18.52
C SER A 395 3.24 -23.61 -19.88
N ALA A 396 3.71 -24.35 -20.89
CA ALA A 396 3.13 -24.29 -22.24
C ALA A 396 1.63 -24.67 -22.27
N LEU A 397 1.25 -25.69 -21.51
CA LEU A 397 -0.14 -26.14 -21.43
C LEU A 397 -1.01 -25.16 -20.63
N ALA A 398 -0.52 -24.64 -19.50
CA ALA A 398 -1.23 -23.63 -18.71
C ALA A 398 -1.37 -22.29 -19.45
N ILE A 399 -0.33 -21.85 -20.17
CA ILE A 399 -0.34 -20.67 -21.05
C ILE A 399 -1.44 -20.83 -22.12
N ALA A 400 -1.49 -21.99 -22.80
CA ALA A 400 -2.51 -22.27 -23.81
C ALA A 400 -3.93 -22.30 -23.22
N VAL A 401 -4.12 -23.00 -22.09
CA VAL A 401 -5.41 -23.10 -21.41
C VAL A 401 -5.88 -21.74 -20.90
N MET A 402 -5.02 -20.92 -20.29
CA MET A 402 -5.37 -19.58 -19.80
C MET A 402 -5.68 -18.61 -20.95
N ALA A 403 -4.93 -18.66 -22.07
CA ALA A 403 -5.24 -17.88 -23.26
C ALA A 403 -6.62 -18.26 -23.86
N VAL A 404 -6.95 -19.55 -23.88
CA VAL A 404 -8.27 -20.06 -24.27
C VAL A 404 -9.36 -19.58 -23.28
N MET A 405 -9.15 -19.70 -21.97
CA MET A 405 -10.11 -19.20 -20.97
C MET A 405 -10.33 -17.68 -21.06
N LYS A 406 -9.28 -16.88 -21.31
CA LYS A 406 -9.36 -15.42 -21.48
C LYS A 406 -10.14 -15.06 -22.76
N ARG A 407 -9.98 -15.83 -23.85
CA ARG A 407 -10.83 -15.73 -25.06
C ARG A 407 -12.29 -16.12 -24.78
N LEU A 408 -12.55 -17.19 -24.02
CA LEU A 408 -13.90 -17.64 -23.66
C LEU A 408 -14.64 -16.64 -22.74
N ARG A 409 -13.95 -16.07 -21.73
CA ARG A 409 -14.51 -15.02 -20.87
C ARG A 409 -14.87 -13.75 -21.66
N ARG A 410 -14.04 -13.35 -22.64
CA ARG A 410 -14.36 -12.23 -23.55
C ARG A 410 -15.55 -12.50 -24.48
N ARG A 411 -15.80 -13.76 -24.87
CA ARG A 411 -16.98 -14.17 -25.65
C ARG A 411 -18.27 -14.28 -24.84
N LYS A 412 -18.22 -14.41 -23.51
CA LYS A 412 -19.40 -14.41 -22.62
C LYS A 412 -19.82 -13.00 -22.13
N ARG A 413 -19.07 -11.96 -22.49
CA ARG A 413 -19.34 -10.54 -22.17
C ARG A 413 -19.70 -9.70 -23.41
N ARG A 414 -20.02 -10.39 -24.52
CA ARG A 414 -20.65 -9.87 -25.74
C ARG A 414 -21.89 -10.72 -25.99
#